data_AF-A0A967KNQ9-F1
#
_entry.id   AF-A0A967KNQ9-F1
#
_cell.length_a   1.000
_cell.length_b   1.000
_cell.length_c   1.000
_cell.angle_alpha   90.00
_cell.angle_beta   90.00
_cell.angle_gamma   90.00
#
_symmetry.space_group_name_H-M   'P 1'
#
loop_
_entity.id
_entity.type
_entity.pdbx_description
1 polymer ?
#
loop_
_entity_poly.entity_id
_entity_poly.type
_entity_poly.pdbx_seq_one_letter_code
_entity_poly.pdbx_strand_id
1 'polypeptide(L)'
;DPNDNVYLLREIVQLWKNGVMDTDPITGMDFVKIPGRFVLVTDESLFSDPNYGGASLRDGQPRGRRISSAAFSFPQPVTMQSTTGSFGFEGAVFELESPIVIDSNDPLNPFRHKFHPDHDELSESYVVTRNIALEFTSNVAGASFMPGWGDTDVGGVYREVLTGLHKKEIHVKGTFRLHRISQIGQLNDGR
;
A
#
# COMPACT_ATOMS: atom_id res chain seq x y z
N ASP A 1 -3.14 -4.71 -9.66
CA ASP A 1 -2.39 -5.98 -9.69
C ASP A 1 -2.53 -6.55 -11.12
N PRO A 2 -2.25 -7.82 -11.46
CA PRO A 2 -2.52 -8.33 -12.81
C PRO A 2 -4.01 -8.35 -13.20
N ASN A 3 -4.92 -8.17 -12.23
CA ASN A 3 -6.36 -8.12 -12.41
C ASN A 3 -6.90 -6.68 -12.36
N ASP A 4 -6.02 -5.67 -12.51
CA ASP A 4 -6.34 -4.25 -12.38
C ASP A 4 -6.92 -3.81 -11.02
N ASN A 5 -6.78 -4.62 -9.97
CA ASN A 5 -7.15 -4.21 -8.62
C ASN A 5 -6.18 -3.14 -8.11
N VAL A 6 -6.74 -2.08 -7.52
CA VAL A 6 -5.99 -1.02 -6.87
C VAL A 6 -6.14 -1.17 -5.37
N TYR A 7 -5.04 -1.04 -4.64
CA TYR A 7 -5.02 -1.19 -3.18
C TYR A 7 -4.36 0.02 -2.53
N LEU A 8 -4.96 0.50 -1.46
CA LEU A 8 -4.31 1.38 -0.50
C LEU A 8 -3.52 0.52 0.49
N LEU A 9 -2.21 0.78 0.57
CA LEU A 9 -1.27 -0.01 1.38
C LEU A 9 -0.73 0.83 2.54
N ARG A 10 -0.74 0.25 3.76
CA ARG A 10 -0.06 0.83 4.92
C ARG A 10 1.45 0.61 4.81
N GLU A 11 1.82 -0.57 4.35
CA GLU A 11 3.20 -0.99 4.20
C GLU A 11 3.35 -2.08 3.14
N ILE A 12 4.57 -2.19 2.65
CA ILE A 12 5.00 -3.19 1.69
C ILE A 12 6.48 -3.50 1.92
N VAL A 13 6.87 -4.75 1.75
CA VAL A 13 8.26 -5.19 1.85
C VAL A 13 8.71 -5.71 0.51
N GLN A 14 9.76 -5.12 -0.04
CA GLN A 14 10.45 -5.67 -1.20
C GLN A 14 11.39 -6.78 -0.73
N LEU A 15 11.26 -7.96 -1.36
CA LEU A 15 12.10 -9.14 -1.14
C LEU A 15 12.68 -9.64 -2.46
N TRP A 16 13.69 -10.50 -2.37
CA TRP A 16 14.21 -11.26 -3.51
C TRP A 16 13.58 -12.64 -3.53
N LYS A 17 12.91 -13.03 -4.61
CA LYS A 17 12.47 -14.41 -4.83
C LYS A 17 13.58 -15.17 -5.54
N ASN A 18 13.96 -16.31 -4.98
CA ASN A 18 15.00 -17.16 -5.53
C ASN A 18 14.59 -17.70 -6.91
N GLY A 19 15.59 -17.85 -7.78
CA GLY A 19 15.38 -18.49 -9.08
C GLY A 19 15.17 -19.99 -8.92
N VAL A 20 14.59 -20.62 -9.94
CA VAL A 20 14.45 -22.06 -10.02
C VAL A 20 15.51 -22.59 -10.99
N MET A 21 16.35 -23.48 -10.49
CA MET A 21 17.30 -24.25 -11.31
C MET A 21 16.63 -25.52 -11.83
N ASP A 22 17.07 -25.98 -12.98
CA ASP A 22 16.70 -27.27 -13.55
C ASP A 22 17.94 -27.91 -14.16
N THR A 23 17.95 -29.22 -14.32
CA THR A 23 19.10 -29.96 -14.81
C THR A 23 18.76 -30.54 -16.17
N ASP A 24 19.60 -30.29 -17.17
CA ASP A 24 19.43 -30.86 -18.50
C ASP A 24 19.61 -32.40 -18.44
N PRO A 25 18.60 -33.21 -18.83
CA PRO A 25 18.66 -34.66 -18.72
C PRO A 25 19.64 -35.32 -19.71
N ILE A 26 20.08 -34.59 -20.74
CA ILE A 26 21.03 -35.07 -21.76
C ILE A 26 22.46 -34.71 -21.37
N THR A 27 22.69 -33.47 -20.96
CA THR A 27 24.05 -32.98 -20.66
C THR A 27 24.43 -33.07 -19.19
N GLY A 28 23.45 -33.22 -18.28
CA GLY A 28 23.65 -33.21 -16.83
C GLY A 28 24.05 -31.85 -16.25
N MET A 29 23.97 -30.78 -17.05
CA MET A 29 24.33 -29.42 -16.62
C MET A 29 23.12 -28.70 -16.04
N ASP A 30 23.34 -27.99 -14.94
CA ASP A 30 22.33 -27.12 -14.34
C ASP A 30 22.16 -25.84 -15.16
N PHE A 31 20.91 -25.42 -15.34
CA PHE A 31 20.55 -24.15 -15.97
C PHE A 31 19.46 -23.43 -15.20
N VAL A 32 19.39 -22.11 -15.37
CA VAL A 32 18.35 -21.28 -14.76
C VAL A 32 17.05 -21.46 -15.55
N LYS A 33 16.06 -22.15 -14.97
CA LYS A 33 14.72 -22.28 -15.55
C LYS A 33 13.89 -21.03 -15.33
N ILE A 34 13.98 -20.46 -14.12
CA ILE A 34 13.31 -19.21 -13.77
C ILE A 34 14.34 -18.31 -13.07
N PRO A 35 14.64 -17.11 -13.58
CA PRO A 35 15.56 -16.21 -12.91
C PRO A 35 14.97 -15.70 -11.60
N GLY A 36 15.83 -15.48 -10.60
CA GLY A 36 15.45 -14.77 -9.39
C GLY A 36 15.06 -13.33 -9.70
N ARG A 37 14.19 -12.75 -8.87
CA ARG A 37 13.65 -11.40 -9.11
C ARG A 37 13.12 -10.75 -7.84
N PHE A 38 12.99 -9.43 -7.88
CA PHE A 38 12.31 -8.71 -6.82
C PHE A 38 10.81 -8.98 -6.83
N VAL A 39 10.24 -9.07 -5.64
CA VAL A 39 8.81 -9.18 -5.37
C VAL A 39 8.38 -8.16 -4.34
N LEU A 40 7.09 -7.86 -4.32
CA LEU A 40 6.47 -7.00 -3.33
C LEU A 40 5.54 -7.82 -2.45
N VAL A 41 5.72 -7.72 -1.14
CA VAL A 41 5.02 -8.55 -0.15
C VAL A 41 4.33 -7.65 0.88
N THR A 42 3.05 -7.93 1.11
CA THR A 42 2.25 -7.34 2.20
C THR A 42 1.89 -8.38 3.25
N ASP A 43 2.02 -9.67 2.94
CA ASP A 43 1.77 -10.78 3.88
C ASP A 43 3.07 -11.22 4.57
N GLU A 44 3.17 -10.93 5.87
CA GLU A 44 4.38 -11.22 6.65
C GLU A 44 4.66 -12.72 6.83
N SER A 45 3.69 -13.60 6.63
CA SER A 45 3.93 -15.05 6.69
C SER A 45 4.87 -15.56 5.59
N LEU A 46 5.01 -14.81 4.49
CA LEU A 46 5.96 -15.11 3.42
C LEU A 46 7.40 -14.79 3.81
N PHE A 47 7.65 -14.06 4.90
CA PHE A 47 9.01 -13.67 5.30
C PHE A 47 9.87 -14.85 5.78
N SER A 48 9.23 -15.92 6.25
CA SER A 48 9.90 -17.15 6.66
C SER A 48 10.00 -18.21 5.55
N ASP A 49 9.40 -17.97 4.38
CA ASP A 49 9.47 -18.92 3.27
C ASP A 49 10.89 -18.91 2.67
N PRO A 50 11.57 -20.08 2.59
CA PRO A 50 12.95 -20.19 2.10
C PRO A 50 13.12 -19.81 0.62
N ASN A 51 12.03 -19.67 -0.13
CA ASN A 51 12.06 -19.16 -1.50
C ASN A 51 12.31 -17.64 -1.56
N TYR A 52 12.23 -16.94 -0.42
CA TYR A 52 12.53 -15.51 -0.32
C TYR A 52 13.83 -15.25 0.42
N GLY A 53 14.56 -14.26 -0.09
CA GLY A 53 15.74 -13.67 0.52
C GLY A 53 15.61 -12.14 0.62
N GLY A 54 16.66 -11.51 1.14
CA GLY A 54 16.73 -10.06 1.25
C GLY A 54 16.81 -9.35 -0.11
N ALA A 55 16.17 -8.18 -0.21
CA ALA A 55 16.27 -7.30 -1.38
C ALA A 55 17.49 -6.36 -1.35
N SER A 56 18.13 -6.21 -0.20
CA SER A 56 19.35 -5.41 -0.04
C SER A 56 20.29 -6.05 0.97
N LEU A 57 21.57 -5.67 0.93
CA LEU A 57 22.54 -6.05 1.96
C LEU A 57 22.57 -4.98 3.06
N ARG A 58 22.52 -5.41 4.31
CA ARG A 58 22.75 -4.57 5.49
C ARG A 58 23.65 -5.33 6.45
N ASP A 59 24.81 -4.77 6.77
CA ASP A 59 25.82 -5.38 7.64
C ASP A 59 26.23 -6.79 7.19
N GLY A 60 26.35 -6.99 5.87
CA GLY A 60 26.68 -8.28 5.25
C GLY A 60 25.55 -9.31 5.25
N GLN A 61 24.37 -8.98 5.77
CA GLN A 61 23.21 -9.87 5.81
C GLN A 61 22.14 -9.40 4.80
N PRO A 62 21.54 -10.31 4.00
CA PRO A 62 20.39 -9.99 3.17
C PRO A 62 19.20 -9.56 4.04
N ARG A 63 18.58 -8.42 3.73
CA ARG A 63 17.38 -7.90 4.40
C ARG A 63 16.34 -7.44 3.39
N GLY A 64 15.07 -7.54 3.75
CA GLY A 64 13.99 -6.93 3.00
C GLY A 64 14.00 -5.40 3.13
N ARG A 65 13.50 -4.71 2.11
CA ARG A 65 13.32 -3.25 2.15
C ARG A 65 11.86 -2.94 2.41
N ARG A 66 11.54 -2.46 3.62
CA ARG A 66 10.19 -2.01 3.99
C ARG A 66 9.97 -0.58 3.51
N ILE A 67 8.80 -0.34 2.93
CA ILE A 67 8.27 0.98 2.57
C ILE A 67 6.92 1.10 3.26
N SER A 68 6.76 2.08 4.14
CA SER A 68 5.59 2.20 5.00
C SER A 68 5.13 3.64 5.11
N SER A 69 3.83 3.83 5.26
CA SER A 69 3.22 5.12 5.60
C SER A 69 3.09 5.26 7.11
N ALA A 70 3.26 6.49 7.60
CA ALA A 70 2.91 6.84 8.97
C ALA A 70 1.40 7.10 9.08
N ALA A 71 0.82 6.78 10.24
CA ALA A 71 -0.52 7.23 10.65
C ALA A 71 -1.73 6.74 9.82
N PHE A 72 -1.66 5.54 9.23
CA PHE A 72 -2.85 4.84 8.73
C PHE A 72 -3.11 3.59 9.57
N SER A 73 -4.25 3.55 10.28
CA SER A 73 -4.68 2.37 11.04
C SER A 73 -5.54 1.46 10.18
N PHE A 74 -4.89 0.61 9.38
CA PHE A 74 -5.53 -0.55 8.80
C PHE A 74 -4.53 -1.71 8.69
N PRO A 75 -4.88 -2.92 9.17
CA PRO A 75 -3.94 -4.03 9.27
C PRO A 75 -3.69 -4.70 7.91
N GLN A 76 -4.58 -4.54 6.94
CA GLN A 76 -4.55 -5.21 5.64
C GLN A 76 -4.75 -4.20 4.50
N PRO A 77 -4.22 -4.48 3.30
CA PRO A 77 -4.52 -3.70 2.10
C PRO A 77 -6.03 -3.44 1.94
N VAL A 78 -6.40 -2.20 1.65
CA VAL A 78 -7.80 -1.84 1.39
C VAL A 78 -7.98 -1.67 -0.11
N THR A 79 -8.94 -2.39 -0.69
CA THR A 79 -9.27 -2.25 -2.11
C THR A 79 -9.83 -0.86 -2.40
N MET A 80 -9.39 -0.26 -3.50
CA MET A 80 -10.00 0.91 -4.09
C MET A 80 -10.68 0.52 -5.39
N GLN A 81 -11.97 0.84 -5.51
CA GLN A 81 -12.75 0.58 -6.71
C GLN A 81 -12.81 1.83 -7.58
N SER A 82 -12.64 1.63 -8.89
CA SER A 82 -12.91 2.68 -9.86
C SER A 82 -14.41 2.93 -9.95
N THR A 83 -14.84 4.15 -9.70
CA THR A 83 -16.20 4.61 -10.03
C THR A 83 -16.27 5.14 -11.45
N THR A 84 -15.14 5.61 -12.00
CA THR A 84 -14.97 6.00 -13.40
C THR A 84 -13.50 5.95 -13.81
N GLY A 85 -13.25 5.60 -15.07
CA GLY A 85 -11.92 5.66 -15.68
C GLY A 85 -10.95 4.58 -15.19
N SER A 86 -9.72 4.66 -15.69
CA SER A 86 -8.62 3.76 -15.35
C SER A 86 -7.64 4.46 -14.41
N PHE A 87 -6.95 3.71 -13.55
CA PHE A 87 -6.06 4.27 -12.55
C PHE A 87 -5.00 5.20 -13.17
N GLY A 88 -4.84 6.39 -12.61
CA GLY A 88 -3.84 7.36 -13.07
C GLY A 88 -4.26 8.24 -14.24
N PHE A 89 -5.38 7.95 -14.91
CA PHE A 89 -5.86 8.76 -16.04
C PHE A 89 -6.72 9.93 -15.57
N GLU A 90 -6.66 11.05 -16.29
CA GLU A 90 -7.47 12.22 -16.00
C GLU A 90 -8.98 11.90 -15.97
N GLY A 91 -9.66 12.40 -14.95
CA GLY A 91 -11.08 12.17 -14.73
C GLY A 91 -11.41 10.81 -14.09
N ALA A 92 -10.41 9.95 -13.84
CA ALA A 92 -10.64 8.72 -13.11
C ALA A 92 -10.90 9.00 -11.63
N VAL A 93 -11.84 8.26 -11.03
CA VAL A 93 -12.20 8.40 -9.61
C VAL A 93 -12.15 7.03 -8.96
N PHE A 94 -11.43 6.95 -7.84
CA PHE A 94 -11.27 5.73 -7.05
C PHE A 94 -11.73 5.98 -5.62
N GLU A 95 -12.60 5.11 -5.12
CA GLU A 95 -13.12 5.16 -3.75
C GLU A 95 -12.77 3.88 -3.00
N LEU A 96 -12.71 3.94 -1.68
CA LEU A 96 -12.53 2.72 -0.89
C LEU A 96 -13.75 1.79 -1.09
N GLU A 97 -13.50 0.51 -1.36
CA GLU A 97 -14.56 -0.51 -1.40
C GLU A 97 -15.25 -0.65 -0.04
N SER A 98 -14.49 -0.43 1.04
CA SER A 98 -14.98 -0.42 2.41
C SER A 98 -14.25 0.66 3.20
N PRO A 99 -14.94 1.39 4.08
CA PRO A 99 -14.30 2.45 4.83
C PRO A 99 -13.26 1.88 5.80
N ILE A 100 -12.24 2.67 6.10
CA ILE A 100 -11.29 2.34 7.15
C ILE A 100 -11.98 2.60 8.49
N VAL A 101 -12.09 1.56 9.31
CA VAL A 101 -12.67 1.62 10.65
C VAL A 101 -11.55 1.56 11.68
N ILE A 102 -11.46 2.60 12.51
CA ILE A 102 -10.60 2.66 13.69
C ILE A 102 -11.51 2.39 14.88
N ASP A 103 -11.39 1.20 15.45
CA ASP A 103 -12.21 0.79 16.59
C ASP A 103 -11.95 1.68 17.81
N SER A 104 -12.93 1.77 18.72
CA SER A 104 -12.77 2.37 20.04
C SER A 104 -11.52 1.89 20.80
N ASN A 105 -11.18 0.60 20.68
CA ASN A 105 -10.00 0.00 21.32
C ASN A 105 -8.77 -0.04 20.40
N ASP A 106 -8.76 0.66 19.26
CA ASP A 106 -7.58 0.73 18.40
C ASP A 106 -6.47 1.56 19.08
N PRO A 107 -5.20 1.12 19.10
CA PRO A 107 -4.08 1.90 19.64
C PRO A 107 -3.85 3.26 18.98
N LEU A 108 -4.32 3.45 17.75
CA LEU A 108 -4.25 4.69 16.98
C LEU A 108 -5.55 5.51 17.07
N ASN A 109 -6.52 5.08 17.88
CA ASN A 109 -7.71 5.88 18.14
C ASN A 109 -7.33 7.17 18.92
N PRO A 110 -7.66 8.37 18.40
CA PRO A 110 -7.24 9.62 19.03
C PRO A 110 -7.90 9.90 20.39
N PHE A 111 -9.01 9.22 20.71
CA PHE A 111 -9.65 9.31 22.02
C PHE A 111 -8.99 8.41 23.07
N ARG A 112 -8.15 7.47 22.66
CA ARG A 112 -7.56 6.49 23.56
C ARG A 112 -6.21 6.97 24.10
N HIS A 113 -6.14 7.30 25.39
CA HIS A 113 -4.91 7.79 26.02
C HIS A 113 -4.36 6.74 26.98
N LYS A 114 -3.72 5.69 26.44
CA LYS A 114 -3.24 4.51 27.19
C LYS A 114 -2.44 4.81 28.47
N PHE A 115 -1.76 5.96 28.52
CA PHE A 115 -0.87 6.32 29.64
C PHE A 115 -1.43 7.47 30.50
N HIS A 116 -2.65 7.94 30.25
CA HIS A 116 -3.29 8.98 31.05
C HIS A 116 -4.26 8.33 32.06
N PRO A 117 -4.05 8.47 33.38
CA PRO A 117 -4.84 7.78 34.42
C PRO A 117 -6.36 8.04 34.34
N ASP A 118 -6.75 9.20 33.84
CA ASP A 118 -8.16 9.62 33.78
C ASP A 118 -8.87 9.25 32.46
N HIS A 119 -8.15 8.65 31.49
CA HIS A 119 -8.63 8.45 30.11
C HIS A 119 -8.17 7.09 29.52
N ASP A 120 -8.18 6.04 30.35
CA ASP A 120 -7.85 4.67 29.94
C ASP A 120 -9.08 3.79 29.65
N GLU A 121 -10.30 4.30 29.88
CA GLU A 121 -11.53 3.55 29.68
C GLU A 121 -11.96 3.49 28.21
N LEU A 122 -12.44 2.30 27.79
CA LEU A 122 -13.02 2.11 26.45
C LEU A 122 -14.35 2.86 26.26
N SER A 123 -15.03 3.22 27.35
CA SER A 123 -16.30 3.95 27.37
C SER A 123 -16.17 5.38 26.80
N GLU A 124 -14.96 5.94 26.83
CA GLU A 124 -14.65 7.32 26.37
C GLU A 124 -14.10 7.36 24.94
N SER A 125 -13.89 6.20 24.31
CA SER A 125 -13.37 6.09 22.96
C SER A 125 -14.49 5.80 21.94
N TYR A 126 -14.54 6.58 20.87
CA TYR A 126 -15.53 6.41 19.81
C TYR A 126 -14.92 5.71 18.60
N VAL A 127 -15.73 4.89 17.91
CA VAL A 127 -15.35 4.35 16.61
C VAL A 127 -15.22 5.50 15.61
N VAL A 128 -14.10 5.54 14.90
CA VAL A 128 -13.84 6.53 13.84
C VAL A 128 -13.86 5.83 12.49
N THR A 129 -14.63 6.37 11.55
CA THR A 129 -14.73 5.83 10.19
C THR A 129 -14.19 6.83 9.19
N ARG A 130 -13.39 6.35 8.25
CA ARG A 130 -12.76 7.16 7.20
C ARG A 130 -13.18 6.62 5.83
N ASN A 131 -13.83 7.45 5.02
CA ASN A 131 -14.14 7.12 3.63
C ASN A 131 -13.34 8.03 2.70
N ILE A 132 -12.53 7.46 1.81
CA ILE A 132 -11.56 8.18 0.99
C ILE A 132 -11.89 8.04 -0.49
N ALA A 133 -11.77 9.14 -1.22
CA ALA A 133 -11.87 9.20 -2.68
C ALA A 133 -10.67 9.95 -3.28
N LEU A 134 -10.17 9.42 -4.40
CA LEU A 134 -9.09 10.00 -5.21
C LEU A 134 -9.63 10.28 -6.62
N GLU A 135 -9.67 11.55 -7.00
CA GLU A 135 -10.00 11.98 -8.36
C GLU A 135 -8.72 12.42 -9.07
N PHE A 136 -8.35 11.76 -10.15
CA PHE A 136 -7.14 12.06 -10.92
C PHE A 136 -7.33 13.25 -11.85
N THR A 137 -6.38 14.18 -11.85
CA THR A 137 -6.43 15.39 -12.69
C THR A 137 -5.08 15.71 -13.31
N SER A 138 -5.10 16.37 -14.47
CA SER A 138 -3.89 16.81 -15.19
C SER A 138 -3.23 18.07 -14.59
N ASN A 139 -3.83 18.72 -13.58
CA ASN A 139 -3.46 20.05 -13.09
C ASN A 139 -3.11 20.07 -11.59
N VAL A 140 -2.16 19.23 -11.16
CA VAL A 140 -1.61 19.33 -9.81
C VAL A 140 -0.47 20.34 -9.79
N ALA A 141 -0.58 21.39 -8.97
CA ALA A 141 0.48 22.39 -8.80
C ALA A 141 1.81 21.71 -8.41
N GLY A 142 2.85 21.85 -9.23
CA GLY A 142 4.15 21.22 -9.04
C GLY A 142 4.31 19.80 -9.62
N ALA A 143 3.32 19.28 -10.35
CA ALA A 143 3.47 18.08 -11.18
C ALA A 143 3.99 18.47 -12.57
N SER A 144 5.16 17.94 -12.94
CA SER A 144 5.76 18.17 -14.25
C SER A 144 5.25 17.11 -15.21
N PHE A 145 4.21 17.41 -15.98
CA PHE A 145 3.73 16.53 -17.05
C PHE A 145 4.55 16.79 -18.32
N MET A 146 5.76 16.21 -18.42
CA MET A 146 6.46 16.10 -19.70
C MET A 146 6.20 14.70 -20.28
N PRO A 147 5.46 14.59 -21.40
CA PRO A 147 5.24 13.31 -22.05
C PRO A 147 6.59 12.72 -22.50
N GLY A 148 6.91 11.51 -22.06
CA GLY A 148 8.03 10.71 -22.59
C GLY A 148 9.26 10.55 -21.70
N TRP A 149 9.38 11.27 -20.57
CA TRP A 149 10.46 11.06 -19.59
C TRP A 149 9.94 11.33 -18.18
N GLY A 150 9.77 10.30 -17.34
CA GLY A 150 9.30 10.47 -15.96
C GLY A 150 7.79 10.29 -15.74
N ASP A 151 7.20 9.30 -16.40
CA ASP A 151 5.81 8.81 -16.24
C ASP A 151 5.57 8.12 -14.87
N THR A 152 6.19 8.67 -13.81
CA THR A 152 6.23 8.11 -12.46
C THR A 152 5.24 8.78 -11.54
N ASP A 153 4.73 9.96 -11.89
CA ASP A 153 3.95 10.77 -10.98
C ASP A 153 2.56 11.04 -11.51
N VAL A 154 1.56 10.72 -10.70
CA VAL A 154 0.15 11.02 -10.94
C VAL A 154 -0.40 11.77 -9.75
N GLY A 155 -1.52 12.46 -9.91
CA GLY A 155 -2.13 13.15 -8.80
C GLY A 155 -3.51 13.66 -9.12
N GLY A 156 -4.06 14.41 -8.18
CA GLY A 156 -5.35 15.07 -8.37
C GLY A 156 -5.94 15.54 -7.05
N VAL A 157 -7.25 15.38 -6.90
CA VAL A 157 -8.01 15.85 -5.75
C VAL A 157 -8.33 14.71 -4.81
N TYR A 158 -7.90 14.86 -3.56
CA TYR A 158 -8.25 13.99 -2.44
C TYR A 158 -9.54 14.49 -1.80
N ARG A 159 -10.45 13.58 -1.46
CA ARG A 159 -11.61 13.83 -0.61
C ARG A 159 -11.70 12.77 0.47
N GLU A 160 -12.10 13.17 1.67
CA GLU A 160 -12.36 12.24 2.76
C GLU A 160 -13.57 12.69 3.58
N VAL A 161 -14.39 11.73 4.00
CA VAL A 161 -15.46 11.92 4.99
C VAL A 161 -15.08 11.16 6.24
N LEU A 162 -14.99 11.89 7.35
CA LEU A 162 -14.66 11.36 8.69
C LEU A 162 -15.89 11.43 9.59
N THR A 163 -16.20 10.33 10.27
CA THR A 163 -17.21 10.26 11.32
C THR A 163 -16.60 9.76 12.62
N GLY A 164 -17.30 9.96 13.75
CA GLY A 164 -16.83 9.55 15.08
C GLY A 164 -15.89 10.53 15.79
N LEU A 165 -15.14 11.37 15.04
CA LEU A 165 -14.31 12.42 15.63
C LEU A 165 -15.12 13.63 16.13
N HIS A 166 -16.30 13.85 15.56
CA HIS A 166 -17.15 14.99 15.86
C HIS A 166 -18.63 14.60 15.70
N LYS A 167 -19.53 15.37 16.32
CA LYS A 167 -21.00 15.14 16.27
C LYS A 167 -21.61 15.29 14.86
N LYS A 168 -20.85 15.91 13.96
CA LYS A 168 -21.16 16.07 12.53
C LYS A 168 -20.01 15.49 11.74
N GLU A 169 -20.31 15.01 10.55
CA GLU A 169 -19.29 14.57 9.59
C GLU A 169 -18.30 15.70 9.32
N ILE A 170 -17.04 15.33 9.16
CA ILE A 170 -15.97 16.23 8.74
C ILE A 170 -15.63 15.88 7.30
N HIS A 171 -15.73 16.87 6.41
CA HIS A 171 -15.35 16.73 5.01
C HIS A 171 -13.97 17.37 4.79
N VAL A 172 -13.03 16.57 4.30
CA VAL A 172 -11.67 17.00 3.98
C VAL A 172 -11.51 17.00 2.46
N LYS A 173 -10.84 18.04 1.94
CA LYS A 173 -10.49 18.14 0.52
C LYS A 173 -9.09 18.72 0.39
N GLY A 174 -8.28 18.16 -0.51
CA GLY A 174 -6.94 18.65 -0.80
C GLY A 174 -6.44 18.13 -2.14
N THR A 175 -5.17 18.38 -2.44
CA THR A 175 -4.48 17.76 -3.57
C THR A 175 -3.63 16.58 -3.08
N PHE A 176 -3.42 15.59 -3.95
CA PHE A 176 -2.49 14.49 -3.71
C PHE A 176 -1.54 14.30 -4.89
N ARG A 177 -0.39 13.68 -4.62
CA ARG A 177 0.56 13.20 -5.61
C ARG A 177 1.00 11.79 -5.21
N LEU A 178 1.01 10.88 -6.17
CA LEU A 178 1.55 9.55 -6.03
C LEU A 178 2.81 9.46 -6.88
N HIS A 179 3.86 8.92 -6.29
CA HIS A 179 5.13 8.63 -6.97
C HIS A 179 5.26 7.12 -7.13
N ARG A 180 5.55 6.68 -8.35
CA ARG A 180 5.77 5.27 -8.66
C ARG A 180 7.14 4.86 -8.15
N ILE A 181 7.13 3.94 -7.19
CA ILE A 181 8.34 3.40 -6.54
C ILE A 181 8.75 2.02 -7.07
N SER A 182 7.88 1.34 -7.81
CA SER A 182 8.11 0.00 -8.36
C SER A 182 7.25 -0.23 -9.61
N GLN A 183 7.73 -1.06 -10.53
CA GLN A 183 7.00 -1.55 -11.70
C GLN A 183 6.46 -2.97 -11.50
N ILE A 184 6.72 -3.59 -10.35
CA ILE A 184 6.22 -4.94 -10.05
C ILE A 184 4.71 -4.86 -9.84
N GLY A 185 3.96 -5.44 -10.79
CA GLY A 185 2.50 -5.38 -10.81
C GLY A 185 1.79 -6.41 -9.95
N GLN A 186 2.51 -7.24 -9.17
CA GLN A 186 1.94 -8.32 -8.37
C GLN A 186 2.35 -8.18 -6.90
N LEU A 187 1.36 -8.31 -6.01
CA LEU A 187 1.58 -8.44 -4.56
C LEU A 187 1.57 -9.91 -4.18
N ASN A 188 2.36 -10.28 -3.17
CA ASN A 188 2.36 -11.62 -2.54
C ASN A 188 2.51 -12.76 -3.54
N ASP A 189 3.37 -12.55 -4.54
CA ASP A 189 3.78 -13.56 -5.49
C ASP A 189 4.12 -14.88 -4.79
N GLY A 190 3.73 -16.03 -5.34
CA GLY A 190 3.92 -17.35 -4.70
C GLY A 190 2.76 -17.80 -3.81
N ARG A 191 1.65 -17.06 -3.83
CA ARG A 191 0.33 -17.51 -3.41
C ARG A 191 -0.62 -17.58 -4.60
#